data_AF-A0A938V1M8-F1
#
_entry.id   AF-A0A938V1M8-F1
#
_cell.length_a   1.000
_cell.length_b   1.000
_cell.length_c   1.000
_cell.angle_alpha   90.00
_cell.angle_beta   90.00
_cell.angle_gamma   90.00
#
_symmetry.space_group_name_H-M   'P 1'
#
loop_
_entity.id
_entity.type
_entity.pdbx_description
1 polymer ?
#
loop_
_entity_poly.entity_id
_entity_poly.type
_entity_poly.pdbx_seq_one_letter_code
_entity_poly.pdbx_strand_id
1 'polypeptide(L)'
;MPLYDLNEFLDLSRKLTYQLEAATVSQDHLVATVLRRRKIPAPDKEILFEVIEYLGKAYGRKRRRLGPKAILHPLRAAGLLVDAMGCFNLLDVLSALLHDKFEDITEDDFPPAEWEVLEKQFHRLLKRIDPRDEWYLMERLAVLTRHTGNEQYYTYIGRLLDKAVSTPELLRVKLADRLDNTLDMRIDIYDPLEDVDFYSHLFQVLFVPSFVGYEPPVGHPPANDLNGSRRMYELFKTAVTLSLIRQKVPIDDDDTAVKLVDAICIASLKEAQRIIMHIFGYHFRDVYRQREVVRDTMEYCISGGTSGVTDAGAAHRLDGLFLDRFDPRDPSLRKSRLKELYGDKELMVQAALAFVVIFTNFRNDPTYYVHGVSEAGLTAA
;
A
#
# COMPACT_ATOMS: atom_id res chain seq x y z
N MET A 1 17.00 -10.44 8.55
CA MET A 1 16.38 -9.13 8.31
C MET A 1 14.90 -9.36 8.05
N PRO A 2 13.99 -8.55 8.61
CA PRO A 2 12.60 -8.62 8.18
C PRO A 2 12.56 -8.36 6.67
N LEU A 3 11.94 -9.28 5.93
CA LEU A 3 11.63 -9.05 4.52
C LEU A 3 10.83 -7.74 4.43
N TYR A 4 11.18 -6.85 3.49
CA TYR A 4 10.44 -5.62 3.18
C TYR A 4 10.61 -4.45 4.15
N ASP A 5 11.87 -4.12 4.47
CA ASP A 5 12.17 -2.82 5.09
C ASP A 5 12.02 -1.67 4.08
N LEU A 6 11.67 -0.46 4.56
CA LEU A 6 11.52 0.73 3.69
C LEU A 6 12.82 1.00 2.92
N ASN A 7 13.98 0.74 3.51
CA ASN A 7 15.28 0.89 2.84
C ASN A 7 15.45 -0.08 1.66
N GLU A 8 15.01 -1.34 1.80
CA GLU A 8 15.07 -2.32 0.72
C GLU A 8 14.14 -1.94 -0.44
N PHE A 9 12.96 -1.39 -0.09
CA PHE A 9 12.02 -0.86 -1.06
C PHE A 9 12.58 0.36 -1.80
N LEU A 10 13.16 1.32 -1.08
CA LEU A 10 13.80 2.50 -1.66
C LEU A 10 15.00 2.12 -2.52
N ASP A 11 15.77 1.11 -2.14
CA ASP A 11 16.87 0.60 -2.96
C ASP A 11 16.38 -0.06 -4.25
N LEU A 12 15.32 -0.88 -4.19
CA LEU A 12 14.66 -1.41 -5.38
C LEU A 12 14.18 -0.27 -6.29
N SER A 13 13.45 0.69 -5.72
CA SER A 13 12.91 1.83 -6.45
C SER A 13 14.03 2.64 -7.10
N ARG A 14 15.12 2.93 -6.38
CA ARG A 14 16.29 3.65 -6.88
C ARG A 14 16.97 2.92 -8.04
N LYS A 15 17.18 1.60 -7.91
CA LYS A 15 17.78 0.78 -8.98
C LYS A 15 16.93 0.79 -10.24
N LEU A 16 15.61 0.62 -10.12
CA LEU A 16 14.68 0.68 -11.24
C LEU A 16 14.64 2.07 -11.88
N THR A 17 14.55 3.14 -11.09
CA THR A 17 14.58 4.51 -11.60
C THR A 17 15.85 4.78 -12.40
N TYR A 18 17.01 4.45 -11.84
CA TYR A 18 18.30 4.64 -12.52
C TYR A 18 18.35 3.89 -13.86
N GLN A 19 17.85 2.65 -13.91
CA GLN A 19 17.80 1.85 -15.14
C GLN A 19 16.82 2.39 -16.18
N LEU A 20 15.68 2.93 -15.75
CA LEU A 20 14.66 3.52 -16.62
C LEU A 20 15.03 4.91 -17.15
N GLU A 21 15.98 5.60 -16.52
CA GLU A 21 16.49 6.92 -16.93
C GLU A 21 17.77 6.83 -17.75
N ALA A 22 18.37 5.64 -17.88
CA ALA A 22 19.54 5.42 -18.71
C ALA A 22 19.26 5.79 -20.18
N ALA A 23 20.27 6.37 -20.85
CA ALA A 23 20.19 6.72 -22.28
C ALA A 23 19.82 5.53 -23.17
N THR A 24 20.17 4.32 -22.74
CA THR A 24 19.70 3.06 -23.33
C THR A 24 19.21 2.16 -22.21
N VAL A 25 17.90 1.90 -22.20
CA VAL A 25 17.26 1.03 -21.21
C VAL A 25 17.63 -0.43 -21.52
N SER A 26 18.34 -1.08 -20.60
CA SER A 26 18.66 -2.51 -20.70
C SER A 26 17.53 -3.34 -20.09
N GLN A 27 16.77 -4.04 -20.94
CA GLN A 27 15.72 -4.97 -20.51
C GLN A 27 16.28 -6.10 -19.63
N ASP A 28 17.48 -6.60 -19.96
CA ASP A 28 18.22 -7.57 -19.14
C ASP A 28 18.39 -7.11 -17.70
N HIS A 29 18.85 -5.87 -17.50
CA HIS A 29 19.06 -5.33 -16.17
C HIS A 29 17.76 -5.08 -15.43
N LEU A 30 16.72 -4.59 -16.11
CA LEU A 30 15.39 -4.41 -15.49
C LEU A 30 14.80 -5.73 -15.02
N VAL A 31 14.80 -6.76 -15.88
CA VAL A 31 14.34 -8.11 -15.52
C VAL A 31 15.18 -8.66 -14.37
N ALA A 32 16.51 -8.54 -14.42
CA ALA A 32 17.36 -9.01 -13.32
C ALA A 32 17.08 -8.31 -11.99
N THR A 33 16.73 -7.01 -12.02
CA THR A 33 16.33 -6.25 -10.83
C THR A 33 14.97 -6.74 -10.28
N VAL A 34 13.94 -6.83 -11.14
CA VAL A 34 12.60 -7.29 -10.76
C VAL A 34 12.64 -8.74 -10.26
N LEU A 35 13.38 -9.62 -10.94
CA LEU A 35 13.53 -11.01 -10.55
C LEU A 35 14.51 -11.23 -9.40
N ARG A 36 15.10 -10.16 -8.85
CA ARG A 36 16.05 -10.26 -7.73
C ARG A 36 17.21 -11.20 -8.02
N ARG A 37 17.66 -11.19 -9.28
CA ARG A 37 18.71 -12.04 -9.86
C ARG A 37 18.42 -13.55 -9.80
N ARG A 38 17.16 -13.95 -9.58
CA ARG A 38 16.76 -15.36 -9.73
C ARG A 38 16.93 -15.79 -11.18
N LYS A 39 17.41 -17.03 -11.36
CA LYS A 39 17.56 -17.62 -12.69
C LYS A 39 16.22 -18.17 -13.15
N ILE A 40 15.86 -17.89 -14.39
CA ILE A 40 14.64 -18.37 -15.03
C ILE A 40 14.97 -18.93 -16.42
N PRO A 41 14.09 -19.76 -17.01
CA PRO A 41 14.24 -20.22 -18.38
C PRO A 41 14.36 -19.07 -19.38
N ALA A 42 15.15 -19.26 -20.45
CA ALA A 42 15.33 -18.26 -21.49
C ALA A 42 14.01 -17.83 -22.17
N PRO A 43 13.07 -18.75 -22.50
CA PRO A 43 11.78 -18.37 -23.09
C PRO A 43 10.98 -17.40 -22.20
N ASP A 44 10.89 -17.70 -20.90
CA ASP A 44 10.20 -16.86 -19.93
C ASP A 44 10.84 -15.46 -19.82
N LYS A 45 12.17 -15.42 -19.89
CA LYS A 45 12.93 -14.17 -19.85
C LYS A 45 12.61 -13.26 -21.05
N GLU A 46 12.49 -13.84 -22.24
CA GLU A 46 12.13 -13.09 -23.44
C GLU A 46 10.70 -12.54 -23.37
N ILE A 47 9.76 -13.29 -22.80
CA ILE A 47 8.39 -12.80 -22.57
C ILE A 47 8.43 -11.60 -21.61
N LEU A 48 9.19 -11.68 -20.51
CA LEU A 48 9.33 -10.56 -19.58
C LEU A 48 9.96 -9.31 -20.21
N PHE A 49 10.91 -9.47 -21.14
CA PHE A 49 11.45 -8.35 -21.90
C PHE A 49 10.38 -7.61 -22.69
N GLU A 50 9.54 -8.35 -23.42
CA GLU A 50 8.45 -7.76 -24.20
C GLU A 50 7.41 -7.06 -23.32
N VAL A 51 7.09 -7.64 -22.14
CA VAL A 51 6.15 -7.01 -21.19
C VAL A 51 6.72 -5.71 -20.68
N ILE A 52 7.98 -5.70 -20.25
CA ILE A 52 8.61 -4.48 -19.72
C ILE A 52 8.73 -3.43 -20.81
N GLU A 53 9.00 -3.82 -22.06
CA GLU A 53 8.98 -2.90 -23.19
C GLU A 53 7.58 -2.32 -23.44
N TYR A 54 6.56 -3.16 -23.41
CA TYR A 54 5.16 -2.75 -23.52
C TYR A 54 4.79 -1.73 -22.44
N LEU A 55 5.09 -2.05 -21.18
CA LEU A 55 4.84 -1.15 -20.04
C LEU A 55 5.65 0.14 -20.16
N GLY A 56 6.88 0.07 -20.69
CA GLY A 56 7.72 1.23 -21.03
C GLY A 56 7.03 2.21 -21.96
N LYS A 57 6.37 1.68 -23.00
CA LYS A 57 5.61 2.48 -23.97
C LYS A 57 4.29 2.98 -23.37
N ALA A 58 3.54 2.10 -22.72
CA ALA A 58 2.23 2.41 -22.15
C ALA A 58 2.30 3.48 -21.03
N TYR A 59 3.29 3.38 -20.15
CA TYR A 59 3.48 4.34 -19.07
C TYR A 59 4.46 5.47 -19.42
N GLY A 60 5.02 5.51 -20.63
CA GLY A 60 6.17 6.35 -20.99
C GLY A 60 5.98 7.85 -20.75
N ARG A 61 4.73 8.33 -20.75
CA ARG A 61 4.37 9.74 -20.46
C ARG A 61 3.72 9.93 -19.08
N LYS A 62 3.42 8.85 -18.36
CA LYS A 62 2.69 8.87 -17.08
C LYS A 62 3.64 8.95 -15.88
N ARG A 63 3.25 9.74 -14.88
CA ARG A 63 3.93 9.84 -13.59
C ARG A 63 2.98 9.48 -12.46
N ARG A 64 3.50 8.81 -11.43
CA ARG A 64 2.82 8.62 -10.15
C ARG A 64 2.70 9.97 -9.46
N ARG A 65 1.77 10.01 -8.50
CA ARG A 65 1.38 11.23 -7.79
C ARG A 65 2.53 11.95 -7.09
N LEU A 66 3.54 11.24 -6.62
CA LEU A 66 4.71 11.81 -5.97
C LEU A 66 5.85 12.14 -6.95
N GLY A 67 5.67 11.93 -8.26
CA GLY A 67 6.64 12.31 -9.30
C GLY A 67 7.34 11.19 -10.09
N PRO A 68 7.60 9.97 -9.56
CA PRO A 68 8.28 8.91 -10.30
C PRO A 68 7.49 8.42 -11.53
N LYS A 69 8.16 7.78 -12.48
CA LYS A 69 7.51 7.17 -13.65
C LYS A 69 6.47 6.14 -13.22
N ALA A 70 5.29 6.16 -13.83
CA ALA A 70 4.18 5.29 -13.40
C ALA A 70 4.50 3.78 -13.53
N ILE A 71 5.33 3.41 -14.51
CA ILE A 71 5.86 2.04 -14.67
C ILE A 71 6.56 1.48 -13.42
N LEU A 72 7.08 2.33 -12.53
CA LEU A 72 7.76 1.85 -11.33
C LEU A 72 6.83 1.03 -10.43
N HIS A 73 5.54 1.39 -10.37
CA HIS A 73 4.58 0.68 -9.54
C HIS A 73 4.46 -0.81 -9.90
N PRO A 74 4.08 -1.20 -11.14
CA PRO A 74 4.00 -2.61 -11.50
C PRO A 74 5.34 -3.34 -11.41
N LEU A 75 6.47 -2.67 -11.72
CA LEU A 75 7.80 -3.29 -11.60
C LEU A 75 8.17 -3.59 -10.14
N ARG A 76 7.85 -2.68 -9.21
CA ARG A 76 8.11 -2.88 -7.78
C ARG A 76 7.15 -3.89 -7.18
N ALA A 77 5.86 -3.84 -7.51
CA ALA A 77 4.88 -4.84 -7.06
C ALA A 77 5.30 -6.25 -7.50
N ALA A 78 5.73 -6.42 -8.76
CA ALA A 78 6.28 -7.68 -9.24
C ALA A 78 7.56 -8.08 -8.48
N GLY A 79 8.47 -7.15 -8.19
CA GLY A 79 9.68 -7.42 -7.41
C GLY A 79 9.39 -7.86 -5.96
N LEU A 80 8.43 -7.20 -5.31
CA LEU A 80 7.97 -7.54 -3.96
C LEU A 80 7.32 -8.93 -3.92
N LEU A 81 6.51 -9.26 -4.94
CA LEU A 81 5.92 -10.59 -5.10
C LEU A 81 7.00 -11.65 -5.30
N VAL A 82 7.97 -11.41 -6.19
CA VAL A 82 9.09 -12.34 -6.42
C VAL A 82 9.87 -12.60 -5.13
N ASP A 83 10.12 -11.58 -4.31
CA ASP A 83 10.77 -11.76 -3.01
C ASP A 83 9.97 -12.68 -2.07
N ALA A 84 8.63 -12.59 -2.08
CA ALA A 84 7.76 -13.34 -1.18
C ALA A 84 7.70 -14.81 -1.57
N MET A 85 7.63 -15.03 -2.88
CA MET A 85 7.46 -16.35 -3.47
C MET A 85 8.68 -17.21 -3.23
N GLY A 86 8.45 -18.47 -2.84
CA GLY A 86 9.51 -19.47 -2.70
C GLY A 86 10.07 -19.95 -4.05
N CYS A 87 9.23 -20.00 -5.08
CA CYS A 87 9.58 -20.43 -6.44
C CYS A 87 9.15 -19.40 -7.47
N PHE A 88 9.84 -19.34 -8.61
CA PHE A 88 9.42 -18.47 -9.71
C PHE A 88 8.24 -19.09 -10.45
N ASN A 89 7.24 -18.27 -10.76
CA ASN A 89 6.14 -18.61 -11.66
C ASN A 89 5.94 -17.42 -12.62
N LEU A 90 6.04 -17.67 -13.93
CA LEU A 90 5.93 -16.61 -14.93
C LEU A 90 4.55 -15.94 -14.88
N LEU A 91 3.48 -16.72 -14.83
CA LEU A 91 2.11 -16.23 -14.85
C LEU A 91 1.81 -15.28 -13.67
N ASP A 92 2.36 -15.56 -12.48
CA ASP A 92 2.21 -14.70 -11.30
C ASP A 92 2.94 -13.37 -11.49
N VAL A 93 4.17 -13.40 -12.03
CA VAL A 93 4.93 -12.18 -12.31
C VAL A 93 4.26 -11.35 -13.42
N LEU A 94 3.73 -12.00 -14.46
CA LEU A 94 2.95 -11.33 -15.50
C LEU A 94 1.69 -10.69 -14.93
N SER A 95 0.99 -11.40 -14.05
CA SER A 95 -0.20 -10.87 -13.37
C SER A 95 0.14 -9.63 -12.56
N ALA A 96 1.25 -9.63 -11.81
CA ALA A 96 1.70 -8.46 -11.05
C ALA A 96 2.18 -7.30 -11.94
N LEU A 97 2.87 -7.58 -13.05
CA LEU A 97 3.33 -6.55 -13.98
C LEU A 97 2.17 -5.85 -14.71
N LEU A 98 1.07 -6.57 -14.93
CA LEU A 98 -0.07 -6.11 -15.73
C LEU A 98 -1.33 -5.82 -14.90
N HIS A 99 -1.27 -5.92 -13.56
CA HIS A 99 -2.46 -5.87 -12.70
C HIS A 99 -3.33 -4.62 -12.91
N ASP A 100 -2.71 -3.48 -13.17
CA ASP A 100 -3.40 -2.21 -13.41
C ASP A 100 -3.65 -1.92 -14.90
N LYS A 101 -3.31 -2.82 -15.84
CA LYS A 101 -3.36 -2.53 -17.29
C LYS A 101 -4.72 -1.98 -17.73
N PHE A 102 -5.82 -2.58 -17.28
CA PHE A 102 -7.15 -2.15 -17.70
C PHE A 102 -7.70 -0.94 -16.93
N GLU A 103 -7.07 -0.55 -15.83
CA GLU A 103 -7.41 0.67 -15.09
C GLU A 103 -6.60 1.88 -15.57
N ASP A 104 -5.29 1.67 -15.72
CA ASP A 104 -4.30 2.72 -15.92
C ASP A 104 -3.88 2.92 -17.38
N ILE A 105 -4.23 2.03 -18.30
CA ILE A 105 -3.83 2.13 -19.72
C ILE A 105 -5.10 2.07 -20.58
N THR A 106 -5.66 3.24 -20.90
CA THR A 106 -6.91 3.34 -21.66
C THR A 106 -6.68 4.01 -23.01
N GLU A 107 -7.63 3.82 -23.94
CA GLU A 107 -7.59 4.42 -25.28
C GLU A 107 -7.52 5.96 -25.21
N ASP A 108 -8.17 6.57 -24.22
CA ASP A 108 -8.23 8.02 -24.03
C ASP A 108 -6.85 8.66 -23.74
N ASP A 109 -5.86 7.86 -23.31
CA ASP A 109 -4.52 8.33 -23.02
C ASP A 109 -3.64 8.51 -24.27
N PHE A 110 -4.07 7.99 -25.43
CA PHE A 110 -3.23 7.88 -26.63
C PHE A 110 -3.92 8.39 -27.90
N PRO A 111 -3.15 8.91 -28.87
CA PRO A 111 -3.64 9.05 -30.24
C PRO A 111 -4.08 7.69 -30.81
N PRO A 112 -5.15 7.61 -31.63
CA PRO A 112 -5.70 6.33 -32.11
C PRO A 112 -4.67 5.42 -32.80
N ALA A 113 -3.74 5.98 -33.56
CA ALA A 113 -2.67 5.21 -34.22
C ALA A 113 -1.63 4.65 -33.22
N GLU A 114 -1.29 5.41 -32.17
CA GLU A 114 -0.39 4.94 -31.10
C GLU A 114 -1.08 3.84 -30.28
N TRP A 115 -2.38 4.01 -29.99
CA TRP A 115 -3.20 3.01 -29.30
C TRP A 115 -3.27 1.68 -30.06
N GLU A 116 -3.56 1.72 -31.36
CA GLU A 116 -3.64 0.52 -32.20
C GLU A 116 -2.30 -0.27 -32.19
N VAL A 117 -1.17 0.44 -32.25
CA VAL A 117 0.16 -0.17 -32.16
C VAL A 117 0.39 -0.80 -30.78
N LEU A 118 0.00 -0.10 -29.71
CA LEU A 118 0.16 -0.56 -28.34
C LEU A 118 -0.69 -1.82 -28.07
N GLU A 119 -1.95 -1.83 -28.49
CA GLU A 119 -2.83 -2.99 -28.36
C GLU A 119 -2.35 -4.15 -29.24
N LYS A 120 -1.89 -3.91 -30.47
CA LYS A 120 -1.27 -4.97 -31.29
C LYS A 120 0.00 -5.55 -30.62
N GLN A 121 0.78 -4.73 -29.91
CA GLN A 121 1.91 -5.24 -29.14
C GLN A 121 1.44 -6.13 -27.98
N PHE A 122 0.44 -5.70 -27.22
CA PHE A 122 -0.13 -6.51 -26.14
C PHE A 122 -0.66 -7.86 -26.63
N HIS A 123 -1.45 -7.88 -27.71
CA HIS A 123 -1.98 -9.12 -28.28
C HIS A 123 -0.89 -10.04 -28.85
N ARG A 124 0.21 -9.49 -29.39
CA ARG A 124 1.35 -10.30 -29.83
C ARG A 124 2.06 -10.97 -28.65
N LEU A 125 2.19 -10.24 -27.54
CA LEU A 125 2.77 -10.75 -26.31
C LEU A 125 1.99 -11.92 -25.75
N LEU A 126 0.65 -11.79 -25.67
CA LEU A 126 -0.23 -12.86 -25.22
C LEU A 126 -0.02 -14.15 -26.00
N LYS A 127 0.11 -14.07 -27.33
CA LYS A 127 0.37 -15.23 -28.21
C LYS A 127 1.72 -15.92 -27.99
N ARG A 128 2.64 -15.32 -27.24
CA ARG A 128 3.92 -15.96 -26.86
C ARG A 128 3.80 -16.83 -25.61
N ILE A 129 2.73 -16.64 -24.84
CA ILE A 129 2.43 -17.42 -23.64
C ILE A 129 1.72 -18.70 -24.07
N ASP A 130 1.85 -19.77 -23.29
CA ASP A 130 1.04 -20.97 -23.50
C ASP A 130 -0.47 -20.59 -23.52
N PRO A 131 -1.28 -21.08 -24.47
CA PRO A 131 -2.69 -20.66 -24.57
C PRO A 131 -3.52 -20.85 -23.30
N ARG A 132 -3.18 -21.83 -22.47
CA ARG A 132 -3.85 -22.03 -21.18
C ARG A 132 -3.48 -20.93 -20.20
N ASP A 133 -2.19 -20.61 -20.10
CA ASP A 133 -1.68 -19.55 -19.23
C ASP A 133 -2.11 -18.15 -19.72
N GLU A 134 -2.22 -17.95 -21.03
CA GLU A 134 -2.82 -16.75 -21.63
C GLU A 134 -4.25 -16.54 -21.12
N TRP A 135 -5.07 -17.60 -21.16
CA TRP A 135 -6.45 -17.54 -20.66
C TRP A 135 -6.50 -17.20 -19.17
N TYR A 136 -5.68 -17.85 -18.35
CA TYR A 136 -5.61 -17.54 -16.91
C TYR A 136 -5.08 -16.13 -16.63
N LEU A 137 -4.12 -15.64 -17.41
CA LEU A 137 -3.63 -14.26 -17.27
C LEU A 137 -4.78 -13.29 -17.48
N MET A 138 -5.51 -13.44 -18.59
CA MET A 138 -6.63 -12.56 -18.92
C MET A 138 -7.75 -12.63 -17.87
N GLU A 139 -8.05 -13.83 -17.36
CA GLU A 139 -8.99 -13.99 -16.25
C GLU A 139 -8.51 -13.23 -15.00
N ARG A 140 -7.24 -13.41 -14.62
CA ARG A 140 -6.67 -12.75 -13.44
C ARG A 140 -6.70 -11.24 -13.57
N LEU A 141 -6.31 -10.70 -14.72
CA LEU A 141 -6.34 -9.27 -14.98
C LEU A 141 -7.76 -8.70 -14.93
N ALA A 142 -8.75 -9.42 -15.47
CA ALA A 142 -10.14 -9.01 -15.38
C ALA A 142 -10.64 -8.95 -13.94
N VAL A 143 -10.25 -9.90 -13.09
CA VAL A 143 -10.63 -9.93 -11.66
C VAL A 143 -9.91 -8.85 -10.86
N LEU A 144 -8.61 -8.64 -11.13
CA LEU A 144 -7.78 -7.61 -10.50
C LEU A 144 -8.24 -6.19 -10.86
N THR A 145 -8.94 -6.01 -11.97
CA THR A 145 -9.50 -4.74 -12.40
C THR A 145 -10.79 -4.42 -11.64
N ARG A 146 -10.85 -3.22 -11.07
CA ARG A 146 -12.08 -2.61 -10.56
C ARG A 146 -12.92 -2.11 -11.73
N HIS A 147 -14.19 -2.50 -11.77
CA HIS A 147 -15.08 -2.09 -12.83
C HIS A 147 -15.41 -0.59 -12.72
N THR A 148 -15.15 0.15 -13.79
CA THR A 148 -15.48 1.58 -13.87
C THR A 148 -16.99 1.79 -13.82
N GLY A 149 -17.43 2.83 -13.09
CA GLY A 149 -18.80 3.33 -13.19
C GLY A 149 -19.78 3.01 -12.06
N ASN A 150 -19.38 2.38 -10.95
CA ASN A 150 -20.04 2.45 -9.60
C ASN A 150 -19.55 1.39 -8.59
N GLU A 151 -18.65 0.48 -8.95
CA GLU A 151 -18.17 -0.54 -8.01
C GLU A 151 -17.45 0.13 -6.82
N GLN A 152 -17.97 -0.06 -5.60
CA GLN A 152 -17.33 0.44 -4.40
C GLN A 152 -16.05 -0.34 -4.11
N TYR A 153 -15.09 0.29 -3.41
CA TYR A 153 -13.81 -0.33 -3.08
C TYR A 153 -13.99 -1.68 -2.35
N TYR A 154 -14.92 -1.74 -1.40
CA TYR A 154 -15.22 -2.94 -0.62
C TYR A 154 -15.76 -4.09 -1.48
N THR A 155 -16.68 -3.77 -2.40
CA THR A 155 -17.29 -4.74 -3.31
C THR A 155 -16.24 -5.32 -4.26
N TYR A 156 -15.35 -4.47 -4.77
CA TYR A 156 -14.22 -4.91 -5.58
C TYR A 156 -13.30 -5.88 -4.83
N ILE A 157 -12.87 -5.52 -3.62
CA ILE A 157 -12.02 -6.40 -2.80
C ILE A 157 -12.77 -7.69 -2.47
N GLY A 158 -14.06 -7.60 -2.12
CA GLY A 158 -14.92 -8.76 -1.85
C GLY A 158 -14.96 -9.77 -3.00
N ARG A 159 -15.26 -9.29 -4.21
CA ARG A 159 -15.27 -10.08 -5.46
C ARG A 159 -13.92 -10.72 -5.75
N LEU A 160 -12.83 -9.96 -5.56
CA LEU A 160 -11.47 -10.47 -5.74
C LEU A 160 -11.19 -11.62 -4.76
N LEU A 161 -11.56 -11.46 -3.49
CA LEU A 161 -11.33 -12.47 -2.44
C LEU A 161 -12.18 -13.73 -2.66
N ASP A 162 -13.42 -13.60 -3.13
CA ASP A 162 -14.23 -14.77 -3.50
C ASP A 162 -13.55 -15.62 -4.56
N LYS A 163 -12.95 -14.97 -5.56
CA LYS A 163 -12.21 -15.66 -6.60
C LYS A 163 -10.88 -16.23 -6.10
N ALA A 164 -10.23 -15.54 -5.17
CA ALA A 164 -8.94 -15.95 -4.59
C ALA A 164 -9.01 -17.29 -3.85
N VAL A 165 -10.19 -17.70 -3.36
CA VAL A 165 -10.40 -19.05 -2.80
C VAL A 165 -10.02 -20.15 -3.80
N SER A 166 -10.34 -19.95 -5.08
CA SER A 166 -10.01 -20.89 -6.16
C SER A 166 -8.71 -20.57 -6.90
N THR A 167 -8.25 -19.32 -6.83
CA THR A 167 -7.05 -18.82 -7.51
C THR A 167 -6.22 -17.97 -6.54
N PRO A 168 -5.48 -18.58 -5.60
CA PRO A 168 -4.77 -17.87 -4.52
C PRO A 168 -3.78 -16.80 -5.00
N GLU A 169 -3.27 -16.95 -6.23
CA GLU A 169 -2.34 -16.01 -6.85
C GLU A 169 -2.92 -14.60 -6.99
N LEU A 170 -4.25 -14.46 -7.12
CA LEU A 170 -4.94 -13.17 -7.11
C LEU A 170 -4.70 -12.40 -5.81
N LEU A 171 -4.78 -13.10 -4.68
CA LEU A 171 -4.53 -12.51 -3.37
C LEU A 171 -3.05 -12.12 -3.24
N ARG A 172 -2.12 -12.99 -3.68
CA ARG A 172 -0.67 -12.70 -3.65
C ARG A 172 -0.34 -11.43 -4.45
N VAL A 173 -0.87 -11.31 -5.67
CA VAL A 173 -0.69 -10.10 -6.50
C VAL A 173 -1.28 -8.88 -5.81
N LYS A 174 -2.50 -8.99 -5.26
CA LYS A 174 -3.15 -7.85 -4.61
C LYS A 174 -2.43 -7.39 -3.34
N LEU A 175 -1.87 -8.33 -2.58
CA LEU A 175 -1.04 -8.04 -1.42
C LEU A 175 0.27 -7.36 -1.82
N ALA A 176 0.93 -7.80 -2.90
CA ALA A 176 2.14 -7.15 -3.39
C ALA A 176 1.87 -5.71 -3.89
N ASP A 177 0.77 -5.48 -4.61
CA ASP A 177 0.27 -4.14 -4.97
C ASP A 177 0.04 -3.29 -3.70
N ARG A 178 -0.68 -3.85 -2.71
CA ARG A 178 -0.94 -3.14 -1.44
C ARG A 178 0.34 -2.80 -0.69
N LEU A 179 1.31 -3.70 -0.65
CA LEU A 179 2.61 -3.46 -0.04
C LEU A 179 3.37 -2.34 -0.76
N ASP A 180 3.40 -2.33 -2.09
CA ASP A 180 3.99 -1.22 -2.86
C ASP A 180 3.31 0.11 -2.52
N ASN A 181 1.97 0.17 -2.54
CA ASN A 181 1.24 1.39 -2.21
C ASN A 181 1.50 1.87 -0.78
N THR A 182 1.72 0.94 0.16
CA THR A 182 2.05 1.27 1.55
C THR A 182 3.47 1.86 1.66
N LEU A 183 4.43 1.30 0.94
CA LEU A 183 5.82 1.73 0.98
C LEU A 183 6.10 2.97 0.11
N ASP A 184 5.37 3.17 -0.99
CA ASP A 184 5.47 4.34 -1.88
C ASP A 184 4.80 5.60 -1.31
N MET A 185 4.34 5.58 -0.06
CA MET A 185 3.82 6.75 0.64
C MET A 185 4.88 7.83 0.91
N ARG A 186 6.17 7.49 0.76
CA ARG A 186 7.28 8.41 1.00
C ARG A 186 8.25 8.45 -0.18
N ILE A 187 8.56 9.68 -0.57
CA ILE A 187 9.72 10.05 -1.41
C ILE A 187 10.67 10.95 -0.62
N ASP A 188 10.35 11.21 0.65
CA ASP A 188 11.17 12.04 1.52
C ASP A 188 12.57 11.42 1.68
N ILE A 189 13.61 12.26 1.60
CA ILE A 189 15.02 11.83 1.65
C ILE A 189 15.41 11.28 3.03
N TYR A 190 14.65 11.62 4.08
CA TYR A 190 14.95 11.26 5.47
C TYR A 190 13.76 10.51 6.11
N ASP A 191 14.01 9.35 6.70
CA ASP A 191 13.01 8.58 7.45
C ASP A 191 12.89 9.17 8.87
N PRO A 192 11.72 9.67 9.32
CA PRO A 192 11.54 10.14 10.69
C PRO A 192 11.77 9.09 11.79
N LEU A 193 11.86 7.81 11.42
CA LEU A 193 12.22 6.71 12.32
C LEU A 193 13.69 6.29 12.24
N GLU A 194 14.50 6.91 11.39
CA GLU A 194 15.93 6.60 11.32
C GLU A 194 16.59 6.88 12.68
N ASP A 195 17.17 5.84 13.28
CA ASP A 195 17.76 5.85 14.63
C ASP A 195 16.80 6.27 15.77
N VAL A 196 15.48 6.19 15.55
CA VAL A 196 14.46 6.47 16.57
C VAL A 196 13.78 5.18 17.03
N ASP A 197 13.91 4.89 18.32
CA ASP A 197 13.05 3.91 18.99
C ASP A 197 11.73 4.58 19.40
N PHE A 198 10.69 4.34 18.60
CA PHE A 198 9.34 4.87 18.82
C PHE A 198 8.76 4.49 20.18
N TYR A 199 8.96 3.24 20.64
CA TYR A 199 8.38 2.78 21.90
C TYR A 199 9.11 3.39 23.10
N SER A 200 10.45 3.48 23.03
CA SER A 200 11.25 4.25 23.99
C SER A 200 10.79 5.70 24.05
N HIS A 201 10.52 6.33 22.89
CA HIS A 201 10.03 7.70 22.84
C HIS A 201 8.66 7.87 23.52
N LEU A 202 7.68 7.01 23.21
CA LEU A 202 6.39 7.03 23.90
C LEU A 202 6.53 6.80 25.42
N PHE A 203 7.42 5.90 25.82
CA PHE A 203 7.72 5.67 27.24
C PHE A 203 8.27 6.94 27.91
N GLN A 204 9.20 7.65 27.26
CA GLN A 204 9.73 8.90 27.78
C GLN A 204 8.66 9.99 27.90
N VAL A 205 7.80 10.14 26.88
CA VAL A 205 6.65 11.06 26.92
C VAL A 205 5.76 10.76 28.13
N LEU A 206 5.41 9.50 28.36
CA LEU A 206 4.48 9.10 29.41
C LEU A 206 5.08 9.17 30.83
N PHE A 207 6.32 8.71 31.00
CA PHE A 207 6.86 8.38 32.32
C PHE A 207 8.00 9.27 32.80
N VAL A 208 8.63 10.07 31.93
CA VAL A 208 9.81 10.86 32.30
C VAL A 208 9.43 12.34 32.38
N PRO A 209 9.30 12.94 33.58
CA PRO A 209 8.88 14.33 33.73
C PRO A 209 9.88 15.34 33.13
N SER A 210 11.16 14.98 33.10
CA SER A 210 12.24 15.80 32.55
C SER A 210 12.43 15.63 31.04
N PHE A 211 11.58 14.86 30.36
CA PHE A 211 11.68 14.69 28.93
C PHE A 211 11.29 15.98 28.19
N VAL A 212 12.18 16.44 27.32
CA VAL A 212 12.05 17.73 26.63
C VAL A 212 11.38 17.64 25.25
N GLY A 213 11.04 16.42 24.81
CA GLY A 213 10.44 16.16 23.51
C GLY A 213 11.45 15.62 22.50
N TYR A 214 10.94 15.12 21.37
CA TYR A 214 11.78 14.71 20.25
C TYR A 214 12.20 15.93 19.45
N GLU A 215 13.50 16.02 19.17
CA GLU A 215 14.06 16.99 18.23
C GLU A 215 14.59 16.24 17.01
N PRO A 216 13.94 16.41 15.84
CA PRO A 216 14.43 15.81 14.61
C PRO A 216 15.82 16.35 14.24
N PRO A 217 16.72 15.52 13.71
CA PRO A 217 18.09 15.94 13.37
C PRO A 217 18.15 16.87 12.15
N VAL A 218 17.06 16.94 11.37
CA VAL A 218 16.95 17.79 10.18
C VAL A 218 15.79 18.77 10.32
N GLY A 219 15.88 19.90 9.63
CA GLY A 219 14.80 20.88 9.57
C GLY A 219 13.51 20.33 8.97
N HIS A 220 12.39 21.05 9.17
CA HIS A 220 11.10 20.63 8.64
C HIS A 220 11.17 20.47 7.10
N PRO A 221 10.84 19.29 6.54
CA PRO A 221 10.88 19.06 5.10
C PRO A 221 9.85 19.92 4.35
N PRO A 222 10.05 20.24 3.07
CA PRO A 222 9.05 20.98 2.30
C PRO A 222 7.72 20.22 2.22
N ALA A 223 6.63 20.96 2.00
CA ALA A 223 5.32 20.36 1.84
C ALA A 223 5.26 19.48 0.59
N ASN A 224 4.75 18.26 0.75
CA ASN A 224 4.57 17.28 -0.33
C ASN A 224 3.08 16.99 -0.56
N ASP A 225 2.74 16.57 -1.78
CA ASP A 225 1.36 16.28 -2.19
C ASP A 225 0.70 15.14 -1.37
N LEU A 226 1.51 14.20 -0.85
CA LEU A 226 1.06 13.18 0.07
C LEU A 226 1.39 13.56 1.51
N ASN A 227 0.52 14.37 2.10
CA ASN A 227 0.59 14.77 3.49
C ASN A 227 0.10 13.66 4.45
N GLY A 228 0.26 13.87 5.76
CA GLY A 228 -0.04 12.85 6.76
C GLY A 228 -1.50 12.33 6.77
N SER A 229 -2.50 13.15 6.44
CA SER A 229 -3.90 12.68 6.42
C SER A 229 -4.17 11.76 5.23
N ARG A 230 -3.51 12.01 4.09
CA ARG A 230 -3.58 11.09 2.95
C ARG A 230 -2.83 9.78 3.21
N ARG A 231 -1.72 9.83 3.95
CA ARG A 231 -1.03 8.62 4.41
C ARG A 231 -1.92 7.79 5.34
N MET A 232 -2.64 8.41 6.26
CA MET A 232 -3.65 7.72 7.08
C MET A 232 -4.79 7.12 6.25
N TYR A 233 -5.21 7.77 5.16
CA TYR A 233 -6.21 7.20 4.27
C TYR A 233 -5.73 5.90 3.61
N GLU A 234 -4.44 5.81 3.26
CA GLU A 234 -3.84 4.55 2.77
C GLU A 234 -3.79 3.48 3.88
N LEU A 235 -3.46 3.87 5.13
CA LEU A 235 -3.54 2.97 6.29
C LEU A 235 -4.96 2.44 6.51
N PHE A 236 -5.97 3.32 6.41
CA PHE A 236 -7.37 2.93 6.46
C PHE A 236 -7.73 1.88 5.40
N LYS A 237 -7.40 2.13 4.12
CA LYS A 237 -7.67 1.14 3.07
C LYS A 237 -6.96 -0.19 3.34
N THR A 238 -5.79 -0.14 3.96
CA THR A 238 -5.03 -1.35 4.35
C THR A 238 -5.72 -2.12 5.45
N ALA A 239 -6.15 -1.45 6.54
CA ALA A 239 -6.92 -2.06 7.62
C ALA A 239 -8.22 -2.71 7.11
N VAL A 240 -8.93 -2.05 6.19
CA VAL A 240 -10.11 -2.61 5.51
C VAL A 240 -9.76 -3.87 4.72
N THR A 241 -8.69 -3.83 3.91
CA THR A 241 -8.28 -4.96 3.07
C THR A 241 -7.91 -6.16 3.90
N LEU A 242 -7.10 -5.97 4.95
CA LEU A 242 -6.71 -7.04 5.87
C LEU A 242 -7.92 -7.60 6.62
N SER A 243 -8.87 -6.75 7.04
CA SER A 243 -10.11 -7.20 7.68
C SER A 243 -10.94 -8.09 6.76
N LEU A 244 -11.06 -7.74 5.48
CA LEU A 244 -11.80 -8.55 4.50
C LEU A 244 -11.08 -9.88 4.20
N ILE A 245 -9.75 -9.87 4.11
CA ILE A 245 -8.95 -11.10 3.93
C ILE A 245 -9.20 -12.07 5.08
N ARG A 246 -9.08 -11.60 6.32
CA ARG A 246 -9.29 -12.41 7.53
C ARG A 246 -10.69 -13.02 7.61
N GLN A 247 -11.69 -12.33 7.07
CA GLN A 247 -13.07 -12.82 7.03
C GLN A 247 -13.35 -13.86 5.94
N LYS A 248 -12.57 -13.86 4.84
CA LYS A 248 -12.93 -14.61 3.63
C LYS A 248 -11.97 -15.70 3.20
N VAL A 249 -10.67 -15.49 3.40
CA VAL A 249 -9.65 -16.34 2.80
C VAL A 249 -8.78 -16.92 3.91
N PRO A 250 -8.73 -18.26 4.05
CA PRO A 250 -7.74 -18.90 4.91
C PRO A 250 -6.36 -18.73 4.25
N ILE A 251 -5.52 -17.87 4.84
CA ILE A 251 -4.18 -17.60 4.32
C ILE A 251 -3.11 -18.48 4.96
N ASP A 252 -3.43 -19.24 6.01
CA ASP A 252 -2.45 -19.92 6.85
C ASP A 252 -1.63 -20.98 6.10
N ASP A 253 -2.18 -21.56 5.03
CA ASP A 253 -1.50 -22.54 4.17
C ASP A 253 -0.82 -21.90 2.93
N ASP A 254 -0.86 -20.57 2.79
CA ASP A 254 -0.19 -19.83 1.71
C ASP A 254 0.97 -18.98 2.25
N ASP A 255 2.15 -19.60 2.33
CA ASP A 255 3.39 -18.96 2.78
C ASP A 255 3.69 -17.61 2.12
N THR A 256 3.32 -17.43 0.85
CA THR A 256 3.56 -16.18 0.12
C THR A 256 2.61 -15.10 0.62
N ALA A 257 1.33 -15.42 0.76
CA ALA A 257 0.33 -14.50 1.31
C ALA A 257 0.65 -14.13 2.76
N VAL A 258 1.05 -15.10 3.61
CA VAL A 258 1.43 -14.85 5.01
C VAL A 258 2.59 -13.86 5.09
N LYS A 259 3.66 -14.06 4.31
CA LYS A 259 4.81 -13.13 4.27
C LYS A 259 4.39 -11.73 3.85
N LEU A 260 3.55 -11.60 2.82
CA LEU A 260 3.09 -10.30 2.34
C LEU A 260 2.16 -9.61 3.35
N VAL A 261 1.29 -10.36 4.05
CA VAL A 261 0.43 -9.81 5.11
C VAL A 261 1.26 -9.28 6.27
N ASP A 262 2.25 -10.04 6.77
CA ASP A 262 3.13 -9.56 7.86
C ASP A 262 3.92 -8.31 7.42
N ALA A 263 4.43 -8.32 6.18
CA ALA A 263 5.11 -7.17 5.60
C ALA A 263 4.24 -5.91 5.54
N ILE A 264 2.99 -6.04 5.09
CA ILE A 264 2.02 -4.94 5.05
C ILE A 264 1.73 -4.44 6.45
N CYS A 265 1.54 -5.33 7.43
CA CYS A 265 1.29 -4.94 8.82
C CYS A 265 2.48 -4.15 9.38
N ILE A 266 3.72 -4.63 9.19
CA ILE A 266 4.93 -3.94 9.64
C ILE A 266 5.09 -2.59 8.94
N ALA A 267 4.91 -2.52 7.62
CA ALA A 267 5.04 -1.28 6.86
C ALA A 267 3.99 -0.24 7.31
N SER A 268 2.75 -0.67 7.53
CA SER A 268 1.64 0.18 7.97
C SER A 268 1.85 0.68 9.40
N LEU A 269 2.30 -0.19 10.30
CA LEU A 269 2.65 0.15 11.68
C LEU A 269 3.79 1.19 11.70
N LYS A 270 4.87 0.95 10.94
CA LYS A 270 5.98 1.90 10.83
C LYS A 270 5.52 3.24 10.25
N GLU A 271 4.64 3.25 9.24
CA GLU A 271 4.15 4.53 8.71
C GLU A 271 3.30 5.31 9.73
N ALA A 272 2.44 4.63 10.49
CA ALA A 272 1.71 5.27 11.58
C ALA A 272 2.66 5.91 12.61
N GLN A 273 3.72 5.18 13.01
CA GLN A 273 4.77 5.70 13.88
C GLN A 273 5.49 6.93 13.28
N ARG A 274 5.86 6.89 11.99
CA ARG A 274 6.49 8.04 11.31
C ARG A 274 5.59 9.27 11.29
N ILE A 275 4.28 9.10 11.15
CA ILE A 275 3.32 10.21 11.20
C ILE A 275 3.36 10.87 12.58
N ILE A 276 3.35 10.07 13.66
CA ILE A 276 3.44 10.57 15.03
C ILE A 276 4.75 11.31 15.26
N MET A 277 5.89 10.69 14.93
CA MET A 277 7.21 11.32 15.14
C MET A 277 7.37 12.61 14.35
N HIS A 278 6.84 12.66 13.12
CA HIS A 278 6.83 13.90 12.33
C HIS A 278 5.98 14.99 13.00
N ILE A 279 4.79 14.65 13.50
CA ILE A 279 3.93 15.63 14.18
C ILE A 279 4.57 16.11 15.49
N PHE A 280 5.09 15.21 16.32
CA PHE A 280 5.74 15.55 17.59
C PHE A 280 7.01 16.39 17.40
N GLY A 281 7.82 16.09 16.38
CA GLY A 281 9.05 16.81 16.11
C GLY A 281 8.83 18.22 15.55
N TYR A 282 7.76 18.43 14.77
CA TYR A 282 7.63 19.64 13.96
C TYR A 282 6.38 20.48 14.19
N HIS A 283 5.25 19.87 14.56
CA HIS A 283 3.94 20.55 14.58
C HIS A 283 3.33 20.64 15.98
N PHE A 284 3.57 19.64 16.82
CA PHE A 284 2.93 19.48 18.13
C PHE A 284 4.00 19.17 19.17
N ARG A 285 4.85 20.16 19.48
CA ARG A 285 6.07 20.00 20.28
C ARG A 285 5.87 20.10 21.80
N ASP A 286 4.68 20.47 22.26
CA ASP A 286 4.36 20.58 23.69
C ASP A 286 4.24 19.17 24.31
N VAL A 287 5.25 18.75 25.06
CA VAL A 287 5.33 17.42 25.69
C VAL A 287 4.20 17.17 26.68
N TYR A 288 3.73 18.19 27.38
CA TYR A 288 2.62 18.03 28.32
C TYR A 288 1.34 17.66 27.54
N ARG A 289 1.08 18.38 26.45
CA ARG A 289 -0.06 18.07 25.56
C ARG A 289 0.11 16.74 24.82
N GLN A 290 1.32 16.41 24.35
CA GLN A 290 1.63 15.07 23.80
C GLN A 290 1.25 13.96 24.80
N ARG A 291 1.62 14.13 26.08
CA ARG A 291 1.29 13.17 27.14
C ARG A 291 -0.20 13.02 27.36
N GLU A 292 -0.96 14.12 27.38
CA GLU A 292 -2.44 14.07 27.49
C GLU A 292 -3.04 13.25 26.33
N VAL A 293 -2.62 13.54 25.10
CA VAL A 293 -3.13 12.90 23.88
C VAL A 293 -2.80 11.41 23.84
N VAL A 294 -1.57 11.03 24.21
CA VAL A 294 -1.15 9.62 24.27
C VAL A 294 -1.97 8.87 25.33
N ARG A 295 -2.20 9.47 26.51
CA ARG A 295 -3.00 8.85 27.58
C ARG A 295 -4.46 8.66 27.18
N ASP A 296 -5.10 9.70 26.65
CA ASP A 296 -6.48 9.67 26.16
C ASP A 296 -6.67 8.57 25.10
N THR A 297 -5.75 8.51 24.13
CA THR A 297 -5.79 7.48 23.08
C THR A 297 -5.54 6.08 23.62
N MET A 298 -4.65 5.94 24.60
CA MET A 298 -4.38 4.65 25.25
C MET A 298 -5.64 4.14 25.97
N GLU A 299 -6.34 5.00 26.71
CA GLU A 299 -7.60 4.66 27.37
C GLU A 299 -8.67 4.23 26.35
N TYR A 300 -8.78 4.94 25.22
CA TYR A 300 -9.65 4.56 24.10
C TYR A 300 -9.32 3.19 23.49
N CYS A 301 -8.03 2.88 23.30
CA CYS A 301 -7.61 1.60 22.74
C CYS A 301 -7.88 0.45 23.72
N ILE A 302 -7.60 0.66 25.01
CA ILE A 302 -7.83 -0.34 26.08
C ILE A 302 -9.33 -0.65 26.23
N SER A 303 -10.20 0.36 26.07
CA SER A 303 -11.65 0.15 26.14
C SER A 303 -12.23 -0.57 24.91
N GLY A 304 -11.41 -0.91 23.91
CA GLY A 304 -11.82 -1.62 22.70
C GLY A 304 -12.21 -0.71 21.54
N GLY A 305 -11.96 0.60 21.61
CA GLY A 305 -12.32 1.56 20.56
C GLY A 305 -11.66 1.28 19.20
N THR A 306 -10.59 0.49 19.15
CA THR A 306 -9.93 0.06 17.90
C THR A 306 -10.39 -1.30 17.38
N SER A 307 -11.33 -1.96 18.06
CA SER A 307 -11.81 -3.30 17.67
C SER A 307 -12.86 -3.25 16.56
N GLY A 308 -13.49 -2.10 16.34
CA GLY A 308 -14.54 -1.95 15.33
C GLY A 308 -14.69 -0.54 14.79
N VAL A 309 -15.49 -0.41 13.74
CA VAL A 309 -16.00 0.87 13.26
C VAL A 309 -16.99 1.41 14.28
N THR A 310 -16.84 2.68 14.67
CA THR A 310 -17.71 3.34 15.65
C THR A 310 -18.57 4.42 15.01
N ASP A 311 -19.69 4.76 15.65
CA ASP A 311 -20.62 5.78 15.18
C ASP A 311 -20.07 7.21 15.29
N ALA A 312 -20.44 8.05 14.33
CA ALA A 312 -20.23 9.49 14.40
C ALA A 312 -21.10 10.09 15.53
N GLY A 313 -20.45 10.57 16.60
CA GLY A 313 -21.13 11.18 17.75
C GLY A 313 -21.05 10.39 19.06
N ALA A 314 -20.31 9.28 19.09
CA ALA A 314 -19.93 8.65 20.35
C ALA A 314 -18.92 9.50 21.14
N ALA A 315 -18.65 9.10 22.38
CA ALA A 315 -18.06 9.97 23.40
C ALA A 315 -16.62 10.41 23.11
N HIS A 316 -15.87 9.64 22.33
CA HIS A 316 -14.46 9.91 22.07
C HIS A 316 -14.24 10.55 20.70
N ARG A 317 -13.20 11.39 20.56
CA ARG A 317 -12.91 12.13 19.31
C ARG A 317 -12.51 11.25 18.13
N LEU A 318 -12.06 10.03 18.40
CA LEU A 318 -11.78 9.02 17.38
C LEU A 318 -13.04 8.31 16.87
N ASP A 319 -14.17 8.48 17.55
CA ASP A 319 -15.38 7.82 17.13
C ASP A 319 -15.91 8.39 15.80
N GLY A 320 -16.38 7.51 14.93
CA GLY A 320 -16.79 7.88 13.58
C GLY A 320 -15.65 8.16 12.61
N LEU A 321 -14.36 8.07 13.02
CA LEU A 321 -13.22 8.43 12.16
C LEU A 321 -13.25 7.69 10.81
N PHE A 322 -13.53 6.38 10.82
CA PHE A 322 -13.60 5.57 9.60
C PHE A 322 -14.74 6.03 8.68
N LEU A 323 -15.93 6.26 9.23
CA LEU A 323 -17.12 6.67 8.47
C LEU A 323 -17.02 8.12 7.96
N ASP A 324 -16.69 9.06 8.86
CA ASP A 324 -16.78 10.49 8.58
C ASP A 324 -15.57 11.04 7.82
N ARG A 325 -14.38 10.49 8.06
CA ARG A 325 -13.14 11.00 7.46
C ARG A 325 -12.70 10.22 6.24
N PHE A 326 -12.82 8.89 6.28
CA PHE A 326 -12.24 8.02 5.26
C PHE A 326 -13.27 7.46 4.27
N ASP A 327 -14.49 7.15 4.71
CA ASP A 327 -15.53 6.57 3.87
C ASP A 327 -16.60 7.52 3.25
N PRO A 328 -16.42 8.85 3.14
CA PRO A 328 -17.34 9.63 2.31
C PRO A 328 -17.35 9.12 0.85
N ARG A 329 -18.55 8.75 0.37
CA ARG A 329 -18.75 8.24 -1.01
C ARG A 329 -18.33 9.23 -2.08
N ASP A 330 -18.60 10.52 -1.86
CA ASP A 330 -18.18 11.60 -2.75
C ASP A 330 -16.66 11.85 -2.57
N PRO A 331 -15.84 11.67 -3.63
CA PRO A 331 -14.41 11.95 -3.58
C PRO A 331 -14.06 13.39 -3.20
N SER A 332 -14.92 14.36 -3.55
CA SER A 332 -14.72 15.78 -3.24
C SER A 332 -14.92 16.04 -1.75
N LEU A 333 -16.00 15.50 -1.18
CA LEU A 333 -16.25 15.52 0.25
C LEU A 333 -15.12 14.82 1.01
N ARG A 334 -14.70 13.63 0.59
CA ARG A 334 -13.56 12.91 1.20
C ARG A 334 -12.28 13.76 1.19
N LYS A 335 -11.98 14.43 0.08
CA LYS A 335 -10.83 15.35 -0.01
C LYS A 335 -10.94 16.50 1.00
N SER A 336 -12.14 17.06 1.21
CA SER A 336 -12.38 18.08 2.25
C SER A 336 -12.16 17.51 3.65
N ARG A 337 -12.73 16.34 3.95
CA ARG A 337 -12.59 15.69 5.26
C ARG A 337 -11.14 15.33 5.60
N LEU A 338 -10.35 14.90 4.62
CA LEU A 338 -8.92 14.68 4.79
C LEU A 338 -8.14 15.99 5.00
N LYS A 339 -8.59 17.11 4.43
CA LYS A 339 -7.99 18.43 4.67
C LYS A 339 -8.30 18.92 6.08
N GLU A 340 -9.53 18.72 6.56
CA GLU A 340 -9.93 19.00 7.94
C GLU A 340 -9.09 18.17 8.93
N LEU A 341 -8.98 16.86 8.70
CA LEU A 341 -8.09 15.99 9.49
C LEU A 341 -6.64 16.49 9.47
N TYR A 342 -6.13 16.93 8.32
CA TYR A 342 -4.77 17.46 8.24
C TYR A 342 -4.55 18.73 9.08
N GLY A 343 -5.59 19.53 9.29
CA GLY A 343 -5.56 20.73 10.14
C GLY A 343 -5.55 20.40 11.64
N ASP A 344 -6.12 19.26 12.04
CA ASP A 344 -6.18 18.81 13.43
C ASP A 344 -5.03 17.85 13.74
N LYS A 345 -3.87 18.41 14.09
CA LYS A 345 -2.66 17.62 14.40
C LYS A 345 -2.83 16.70 15.60
N GLU A 346 -3.67 17.09 16.55
CA GLU A 346 -3.95 16.31 17.73
C GLU A 346 -4.73 15.05 17.36
N LEU A 347 -5.85 15.20 16.63
CA LEU A 347 -6.63 14.07 16.13
C LEU A 347 -5.80 13.17 15.21
N MET A 348 -4.88 13.74 14.43
CA MET A 348 -3.95 12.96 13.63
C MET A 348 -3.04 12.07 14.49
N VAL A 349 -2.50 12.58 15.60
CA VAL A 349 -1.69 11.75 16.52
C VAL A 349 -2.54 10.63 17.11
N GLN A 350 -3.75 10.94 17.57
CA GLN A 350 -4.67 9.94 18.12
C GLN A 350 -5.00 8.85 17.08
N ALA A 351 -5.32 9.25 15.85
CA ALA A 351 -5.64 8.33 14.76
C ALA A 351 -4.43 7.46 14.39
N ALA A 352 -3.23 8.03 14.34
CA ALA A 352 -2.02 7.26 14.07
C ALA A 352 -1.71 6.25 15.19
N LEU A 353 -1.87 6.63 16.46
CA LEU A 353 -1.73 5.72 17.60
C LEU A 353 -2.75 4.57 17.53
N ALA A 354 -4.01 4.87 17.19
CA ALA A 354 -5.04 3.85 16.95
C ALA A 354 -4.62 2.89 15.83
N PHE A 355 -4.06 3.39 14.71
CA PHE A 355 -3.52 2.54 13.65
C PHE A 355 -2.35 1.67 14.13
N VAL A 356 -1.45 2.17 14.98
CA VAL A 356 -0.39 1.35 15.59
C VAL A 356 -0.99 0.16 16.34
N VAL A 357 -2.06 0.39 17.12
CA VAL A 357 -2.77 -0.69 17.82
C VAL A 357 -3.45 -1.66 16.85
N ILE A 358 -4.19 -1.16 15.86
CA ILE A 358 -4.87 -1.98 14.83
C ILE A 358 -3.87 -2.91 14.13
N PHE A 359 -2.76 -2.39 13.62
CA PHE A 359 -1.76 -3.21 12.92
C PHE A 359 -0.97 -4.12 13.86
N THR A 360 -0.82 -3.75 15.13
CA THR A 360 -0.27 -4.66 16.15
C THR A 360 -1.22 -5.84 16.40
N ASN A 361 -2.53 -5.60 16.47
CA ASN A 361 -3.53 -6.66 16.62
C ASN A 361 -3.55 -7.62 15.43
N PHE A 362 -3.47 -7.12 14.18
CA PHE A 362 -3.36 -7.98 12.99
C PHE A 362 -2.17 -8.94 13.02
N ARG A 363 -1.08 -8.56 13.71
CA ARG A 363 0.13 -9.39 13.86
C ARG A 363 0.03 -10.33 15.04
N ASN A 364 -0.59 -9.90 16.13
CA ASN A 364 -0.66 -10.68 17.37
C ASN A 364 -1.79 -11.71 17.37
N ASP A 365 -2.87 -11.44 16.65
CA ASP A 365 -4.06 -12.29 16.60
C ASP A 365 -4.42 -12.62 15.15
N PRO A 366 -4.28 -13.89 14.71
CA PRO A 366 -4.61 -14.30 13.35
C PRO A 366 -6.12 -14.26 13.05
N THR A 367 -6.96 -14.09 14.06
CA THR A 367 -8.42 -13.96 13.92
C THR A 367 -8.91 -12.51 13.98
N TYR A 368 -8.01 -11.57 14.30
CA TYR A 368 -8.38 -10.16 14.40
C TYR A 368 -8.76 -9.57 13.04
N TYR A 369 -9.89 -8.86 13.04
CA TYR A 369 -10.31 -7.95 11.99
C TYR A 369 -11.04 -6.77 12.64
N VAL A 370 -11.15 -5.64 11.93
CA VAL A 370 -11.93 -4.51 12.42
C VAL A 370 -13.42 -4.82 12.20
N HIS A 371 -14.18 -4.99 13.28
CA HIS A 371 -15.62 -5.24 13.20
C HIS A 371 -16.35 -4.09 12.50
N GLY A 372 -17.43 -4.40 11.79
CA GLY A 372 -18.16 -3.41 10.98
C GLY A 372 -17.57 -3.16 9.59
N VAL A 373 -16.44 -3.78 9.24
CA VAL A 373 -15.93 -3.83 7.86
C VAL A 373 -16.54 -5.02 7.12
N SER A 374 -17.23 -4.74 6.01
CA SER A 374 -17.79 -5.77 5.12
C SER A 374 -17.67 -5.35 3.64
N GLU A 375 -18.01 -6.26 2.73
CA GLU A 375 -18.03 -5.96 1.29
C GLU A 375 -19.14 -5.00 0.86
N ALA A 376 -20.18 -4.89 1.69
CA ALA A 376 -21.26 -3.92 1.51
C ALA A 376 -20.82 -2.50 1.93
N GLY A 377 -19.68 -2.38 2.61
CA GLY A 377 -19.14 -1.14 3.14
C GLY A 377 -18.92 -1.20 4.64
N LEU A 378 -18.88 -0.01 5.25
CA LEU A 378 -18.69 0.14 6.68
C LEU A 378 -20.02 0.34 7.41
N THR A 379 -20.14 -0.28 8.58
CA THR A 379 -21.23 -0.08 9.53
C THR A 379 -20.64 0.03 10.93
N ALA A 380 -21.20 0.88 11.79
CA ALA A 380 -20.81 0.86 13.20
C ALA A 380 -21.12 -0.52 13.82
N ALA A 381 -20.23 -0.98 14.70
CA ALA A 381 -20.22 -2.33 15.26
C ALA A 381 -20.59 -2.36 16.74
#